data_AF-A0A075FZ38-F1
#
_entry.id   AF-A0A075FZ38-F1
#
_cell.length_a   1.000
_cell.length_b   1.000
_cell.length_c   1.000
_cell.angle_alpha   90.00
_cell.angle_beta   90.00
_cell.angle_gamma   90.00
#
_symmetry.space_group_name_H-M   'P 1'
#
loop_
_entity.id
_entity.type
_entity.pdbx_description
1 polymer ?
#
loop_
_entity_poly.entity_id
_entity_poly.type
_entity_poly.pdbx_seq_one_letter_code
_entity_poly.pdbx_strand_id
1 'polypeptide(L)'
;MDRKGTRIFVTDPSGTYIPYTAVAIGGNSDEVTDFLEKNYKDGMSMDETMSLAIAAINLKSDEKNVKHIRMSKIRTDTKLFESA
;
A
#
# COMPACT_ATOMS: atom_id res chain seq x y z
N MET A 1 -12.73 -5.83 -6.62
CA MET A 1 -13.55 -4.96 -5.76
C MET A 1 -14.95 -5.54 -5.64
N ASP A 2 -15.60 -5.37 -4.49
CA ASP A 2 -16.97 -5.85 -4.29
C ASP A 2 -17.99 -4.70 -4.22
N ARG A 3 -19.24 -5.02 -3.88
CA ARG A 3 -20.34 -4.05 -3.78
C ARG A 3 -20.12 -2.97 -2.71
N LYS A 4 -19.23 -3.21 -1.75
CA LYS A 4 -18.92 -2.30 -0.65
C LYS A 4 -17.66 -1.46 -0.96
N GLY A 5 -17.09 -1.53 -2.18
CA GLY A 5 -15.98 -0.68 -2.61
C GLY A 5 -14.57 -1.30 -2.48
N THR A 6 -13.55 -0.45 -2.61
CA THR A 6 -12.13 -0.81 -2.43
C THR A 6 -11.82 -0.99 -0.96
N ARG A 7 -11.18 -2.11 -0.60
CA ARG A 7 -10.66 -2.35 0.75
C ARG A 7 -9.38 -3.14 0.68
N ILE A 8 -8.52 -2.90 1.67
CA ILE A 8 -7.32 -3.68 1.92
C ILE A 8 -7.56 -4.42 3.24
N PHE A 9 -7.12 -5.67 3.28
CA PHE A 9 -7.17 -6.51 4.47
C PHE A 9 -5.80 -7.14 4.68
N VAL A 10 -5.35 -7.15 5.92
CA VAL A 10 -4.20 -7.96 6.34
C VAL A 10 -4.73 -9.14 7.13
N THR A 11 -4.17 -10.32 6.88
CA THR A 11 -4.51 -11.55 7.61
C THR A 11 -3.27 -11.99 8.39
N ASP A 12 -3.46 -12.38 9.64
CA ASP A 12 -2.42 -12.99 10.45
C ASP A 12 -2.43 -14.54 10.30
N PRO A 13 -1.36 -15.25 10.70
CA PRO A 13 -1.35 -16.72 10.64
C PRO A 13 -2.44 -17.41 11.48
N SER A 14 -3.05 -16.71 12.45
CA SER A 14 -4.14 -17.25 13.28
C SER A 14 -5.49 -17.27 12.55
N GLY A 15 -5.60 -16.58 11.42
CA GLY A 15 -6.83 -16.42 10.64
C GLY A 15 -7.64 -15.17 10.98
N THR A 16 -7.13 -14.33 11.88
CA THR A 16 -7.66 -12.99 12.12
C THR A 16 -7.33 -12.10 10.92
N TYR A 17 -8.32 -11.34 10.45
CA TYR A 17 -8.11 -10.35 9.40
C TYR A 17 -8.64 -8.98 9.82
N ILE A 18 -7.90 -7.94 9.47
CA ILE A 18 -8.20 -6.55 9.88
C ILE A 18 -8.21 -5.67 8.62
N PRO A 19 -9.24 -4.82 8.42
CA PRO A 19 -9.26 -3.85 7.33
C PRO A 19 -8.31 -2.67 7.61
N TYR A 20 -7.65 -2.18 6.56
CA TYR A 20 -6.77 -1.01 6.61
C TYR A 20 -7.03 -0.07 5.45
N THR A 21 -6.68 1.20 5.66
CA THR A 21 -6.59 2.21 4.59
C THR A 21 -5.21 2.17 3.93
N ALA A 22 -4.15 2.07 4.73
CA ALA A 22 -2.76 1.84 4.31
C ALA A 22 -2.03 1.10 5.44
N VAL A 23 -1.17 0.14 5.09
CA VAL A 23 -0.41 -0.67 6.06
C VAL A 23 0.78 -1.32 5.37
N ALA A 24 1.89 -1.46 6.10
CA ALA A 24 3.04 -2.25 5.67
C ALA A 24 3.08 -3.58 6.43
N ILE A 25 3.59 -4.64 5.79
CA ILE A 25 3.82 -5.95 6.41
C ILE A 25 5.26 -6.40 6.13
N GLY A 26 5.82 -7.27 6.97
CA GLY A 26 7.19 -7.77 6.84
C GLY A 26 8.18 -7.03 7.73
N GLY A 27 9.47 -7.10 7.39
CA GLY A 27 10.54 -6.44 8.16
C GLY A 27 10.39 -4.92 8.18
N ASN A 28 10.63 -4.31 9.34
CA ASN A 28 10.51 -2.86 9.58
C ASN A 28 9.10 -2.28 9.35
N SER A 29 8.07 -3.12 9.33
CA SER A 29 6.69 -2.70 9.02
C SER A 29 6.12 -1.68 10.00
N ASP A 30 6.49 -1.73 11.28
CA ASP A 30 6.01 -0.77 12.29
C ASP A 30 6.40 0.67 11.89
N GLU A 31 7.69 0.91 11.62
CA GLU A 31 8.18 2.24 11.24
C GLU A 31 7.65 2.73 9.89
N VAL A 32 7.46 1.80 8.94
CA VAL A 32 6.89 2.12 7.62
C VAL A 32 5.40 2.43 7.75
N THR A 33 4.68 1.72 8.64
CA THR A 33 3.27 1.99 8.92
C THR A 33 3.11 3.35 9.61
N ASP A 34 3.95 3.68 10.58
CA ASP A 34 4.00 5.02 11.19
C ASP A 34 4.22 6.13 10.14
N PHE A 35 5.07 5.88 9.15
CA PHE A 35 5.27 6.80 8.04
C PHE A 35 4.00 6.94 7.19
N LEU A 36 3.33 5.84 6.85
CA LEU A 36 2.09 5.86 6.10
C LEU A 36 0.98 6.61 6.87
N GLU A 37 0.82 6.37 8.17
CA GLU A 37 -0.17 7.05 9.01
C GLU A 37 0.00 8.58 9.02
N LYS A 38 1.24 9.07 9.01
CA LYS A 38 1.55 10.51 9.03
C LYS A 38 1.37 11.18 7.67
N ASN A 39 1.54 10.44 6.57
CA ASN A 39 1.66 11.02 5.22
C ASN A 39 0.48 10.68 4.30
N TYR A 40 -0.28 9.62 4.60
CA TYR A 40 -1.51 9.31 3.89
C TYR A 40 -2.57 10.39 4.13
N LYS A 41 -3.32 10.74 3.08
CA LYS A 41 -4.45 11.67 3.15
C LYS A 41 -5.62 11.10 2.37
N ASP A 42 -6.82 11.30 2.89
CA ASP A 42 -8.03 10.94 2.17
C ASP A 42 -8.12 11.73 0.86
N GLY A 43 -8.51 11.05 -0.22
CA GLY A 43 -8.70 11.66 -1.54
C GLY A 43 -7.43 11.83 -2.37
N MET A 44 -6.28 11.28 -1.95
CA MET A 44 -5.08 11.21 -2.79
C MET A 44 -5.39 10.55 -4.15
N SER A 45 -4.83 11.13 -5.20
CA SER A 45 -4.84 10.51 -6.52
C SER A 45 -4.04 9.21 -6.53
N MET A 46 -4.26 8.39 -7.56
CA MET A 46 -3.51 7.14 -7.74
C MET A 46 -1.99 7.42 -7.81
N ASP A 47 -1.57 8.46 -8.53
CA ASP A 47 -0.16 8.79 -8.72
C ASP A 47 0.50 9.28 -7.42
N GLU A 48 -0.21 10.07 -6.62
CA GLU A 48 0.25 10.49 -5.28
C GLU A 48 0.38 9.28 -4.34
N THR A 49 -0.58 8.35 -4.39
CA THR A 49 -0.56 7.12 -3.56
C THR A 49 0.59 6.20 -3.96
N MET A 50 0.85 6.04 -5.26
CA MET A 50 1.99 5.28 -5.77
C MET A 50 3.33 5.91 -5.36
N SER A 51 3.42 7.24 -5.42
CA SER A 51 4.61 7.98 -4.98
C SER A 51 4.85 7.81 -3.47
N LEU A 52 3.78 7.85 -2.66
CA LEU A 52 3.84 7.59 -1.23
C LEU A 52 4.31 6.16 -0.93
N ALA A 53 3.81 5.17 -1.66
CA ALA A 53 4.21 3.77 -1.50
C ALA A 53 5.71 3.56 -1.82
N ILE A 54 6.22 4.19 -2.88
CA ILE A 54 7.66 4.15 -3.22
C ILE A 54 8.48 4.81 -2.11
N ALA A 55 8.05 5.97 -1.61
CA ALA A 55 8.72 6.65 -0.50
C ALA A 55 8.75 5.80 0.78
N ALA A 56 7.64 5.11 1.08
CA ALA A 56 7.51 4.22 2.23
C ALA A 56 8.47 3.02 2.14
N ILE A 57 8.60 2.38 0.98
CA ILE A 57 9.57 1.29 0.76
C ILE A 57 11.01 1.80 0.90
N ASN A 58 11.31 2.95 0.29
CA ASN A 58 12.65 3.54 0.30
C ASN A 58 13.07 4.10 1.68
N LEU A 59 12.15 4.22 2.64
CA LEU A 59 12.47 4.62 4.02
C LEU A 59 13.46 3.65 4.68
N LYS A 60 13.36 2.35 4.34
CA LYS A 60 14.12 1.26 4.94
C LYS A 60 14.93 0.45 3.93
N SER A 61 14.96 0.88 2.67
CA SER A 61 15.75 0.24 1.61
C SER A 61 17.11 0.92 1.48
N ASP A 62 18.17 0.11 1.41
CA ASP A 62 19.51 0.59 1.05
C ASP A 62 19.60 0.97 -0.43
N GLU A 63 18.74 0.37 -1.27
CA GLU A 63 18.60 0.72 -2.68
C GLU A 63 17.54 1.81 -2.84
N LYS A 64 17.93 2.99 -3.32
CA LYS A 64 16.99 4.12 -3.54
C LYS A 64 16.37 4.17 -4.93
N ASN A 65 16.66 3.19 -5.79
CA ASN A 65 16.08 3.11 -7.13
C ASN A 65 14.81 2.24 -7.12
N VAL A 66 14.01 2.25 -8.19
CA VAL A 66 12.72 1.53 -8.23
C VAL A 66 12.80 0.11 -8.80
N LYS A 67 13.98 -0.38 -9.21
CA LYS A 67 14.10 -1.64 -9.96
C LYS A 67 13.71 -2.88 -9.14
N HIS A 68 13.89 -2.82 -7.82
CA HIS A 68 13.50 -3.90 -6.91
C HIS A 68 12.04 -3.77 -6.43
N ILE A 69 11.34 -2.69 -6.79
CA ILE A 69 9.97 -2.43 -6.39
C ILE A 69 9.03 -2.99 -7.48
N ARG A 70 8.09 -3.83 -7.07
CA ARG A 70 6.97 -4.26 -7.93
C ARG A 70 5.71 -3.55 -7.47
N MET A 71 4.95 -3.03 -8.43
CA MET A 71 3.74 -2.28 -8.13
C MET A 71 2.55 -2.88 -8.86
N SER A 72 1.40 -2.86 -8.21
CA SER A 72 0.14 -3.23 -8.83
C SER A 72 -0.97 -2.36 -8.30
N LYS A 73 -1.96 -2.08 -9.15
CA LYS A 73 -3.10 -1.22 -8.84
C LYS A 73 -4.39 -1.87 -9.30
N ILE A 74 -5.45 -1.57 -8.58
CA ILE A 74 -6.82 -1.93 -8.97
C ILE A 74 -7.55 -0.62 -9.21
N ARG A 75 -7.95 -0.36 -10.46
CA ARG A 75 -8.63 0.89 -10.80
C ARG A 75 -10.11 0.84 -10.43
N THR A 76 -10.62 1.92 -9.84
CA THR A 76 -12.00 1.97 -9.35
C THR A 76 -13.05 2.07 -10.45
N ASP A 77 -12.69 2.70 -11.57
CA ASP A 77 -13.56 2.91 -12.72
C ASP A 77 -13.68 1.65 -13.60
N THR A 78 -12.58 0.96 -13.87
CA THR A 78 -12.59 -0.27 -14.70
C THR A 78 -12.78 -1.53 -13.87
N LYS A 79 -12.50 -1.48 -12.56
CA LYS A 79 -12.44 -2.64 -11.66
C LYS A 79 -11.41 -3.69 -12.10
N LEU A 80 -10.44 -3.30 -12.91
CA LEU A 80 -9.38 -4.16 -13.42
C LEU A 80 -8.12 -4.05 -12.57
N PHE A 81 -7.40 -5.16 -12.52
CA PHE A 81 -6.05 -5.26 -11.98
C PHE A 81 -5.03 -4.90 -13.06
N GLU A 82 -4.05 -4.09 -12.71
CA GLU A 82 -2.93 -3.69 -13.57
C GLU A 82 -1.63 -3.81 -12.77
N SER A 83 -0.63 -4.48 -13.34
CA SER A 83 0.74 -4.56 -12.78
C SER A 83 1.69 -3.69 -13.59
N ALA A 84 2.59 -2.98 -12.91
CA ALA A 84 3.66 -2.17 -13.50
C ALA A 84 5.03 -2.72 -13.11
#